data_AF-A0A970UE42-F1
#
_entry.id   AF-A0A970UE42-F1
#
_cell.length_a   1.000
_cell.length_b   1.000
_cell.length_c   1.000
_cell.angle_alpha   90.00
_cell.angle_beta   90.00
_cell.angle_gamma   90.00
#
_symmetry.space_group_name_H-M   'P 1'
#
loop_
_entity.id
_entity.type
_entity.pdbx_description
1 polymer ?
#
loop_
_entity_poly.entity_id
_entity_poly.type
_entity_poly.pdbx_seq_one_letter_code
_entity_poly.pdbx_strand_id
1 'polypeptide(L)' 'LTFGEISWLLGFSSPEAFQRAFKRWAQHTPGEFRRALWPQ' A
#
# COMPACT_ATOMS: atom_id res chain seq x y z
N LEU A 1 1.79 11.20 -0.17
CA LEU A 1 2.03 10.19 0.88
C LEU A 1 2.92 9.09 0.37
N THR A 2 4.09 8.96 0.97
CA THR A 2 5.01 7.83 0.86
C THR A 2 4.39 6.60 1.55
N PHE A 3 4.90 5.40 1.24
CA PHE A 3 4.44 4.19 1.93
C PHE A 3 4.75 4.18 3.43
N GLY A 4 5.84 4.85 3.85
CA GLY A 4 6.18 5.02 5.26
C GLY A 4 5.12 5.80 6.03
N GLU A 5 4.69 6.95 5.49
CA GLU A 5 3.64 7.77 6.11
C GLU A 5 2.31 7.03 6.21
N ILE A 6 1.91 6.32 5.14
CA ILE A 6 0.67 5.52 5.14
C ILE A 6 0.75 4.42 6.20
N SER A 7 1.90 3.75 6.31
CA SER A 7 2.09 2.65 7.26
C SER A 7 2.01 3.13 8.70
N TRP A 8 2.63 4.28 9.01
CA TRP A 8 2.56 4.90 10.32
C TRP A 8 1.14 5.32 10.69
N LEU A 9 0.42 6.00 9.79
CA LEU A 9 -0.96 6.44 10.02
C LEU A 9 -1.93 5.27 10.28
N LEU A 10 -1.68 4.13 9.65
CA LEU A 10 -2.49 2.93 9.78
C LEU A 10 -2.05 1.99 10.93
N GLY A 11 -0.99 2.34 11.67
CA GLY A 11 -0.49 1.54 12.79
C GLY A 11 0.28 0.27 12.39
N PHE A 12 0.81 0.19 11.17
CA PHE A 12 1.69 -0.90 10.79
C PHE A 12 3.09 -0.72 11.37
N SER A 13 3.71 -1.84 11.78
CA SER A 13 5.07 -1.86 12.30
C SER A 13 6.15 -1.50 11.27
N SER A 14 5.85 -1.65 9.97
CA SER A 14 6.75 -1.27 8.88
C SER A 14 6.03 -1.09 7.53
N PRO A 15 6.65 -0.42 6.54
CA PRO A 15 6.13 -0.33 5.17
C PRO A 15 5.85 -1.68 4.51
N GLU A 16 6.69 -2.67 4.77
CA GLU A 16 6.57 -4.02 4.23
C GLU A 16 5.37 -4.76 4.84
N ALA A 17 5.07 -4.52 6.12
CA ALA A 17 3.88 -5.07 6.78
C ALA A 17 2.60 -4.54 6.13
N PHE A 18 2.54 -3.23 5.87
CA PHE A 18 1.46 -2.61 5.11
C PHE A 18 1.35 -3.21 3.70
N GLN A 19 2.45 -3.28 2.94
CA GLN A 19 2.42 -3.81 1.57
C GLN A 19 1.92 -5.26 1.50
N ARG A 20 2.34 -6.12 2.44
CA ARG A 20 1.86 -7.51 2.54
C ARG A 20 0.37 -7.60 2.85
N ALA A 21 -0.10 -6.82 3.83
CA ALA A 21 -1.50 -6.78 4.20
C ALA A 21 -2.37 -6.26 3.05
N PHE A 22 -1.95 -5.16 2.43
CA PHE A 22 -2.62 -4.58 1.27
C PHE A 22 -2.72 -5.59 0.11
N LYS A 23 -1.61 -6.24 -0.26
CA LYS A 23 -1.63 -7.25 -1.33
C LYS A 23 -2.57 -8.41 -1.01
N ARG A 24 -2.62 -8.85 0.25
CA ARG A 24 -3.53 -9.91 0.68
C ARG A 24 -5.00 -9.50 0.58
N TRP A 25 -5.34 -8.26 0.91
CA TRP A 25 -6.73 -7.79 0.91
C TRP A 25 -7.20 -7.34 -0.47
N ALA A 26 -6.39 -6.54 -1.16
CA ALA A 26 -6.73 -5.95 -2.45
C ALA A 26 -6.35 -6.85 -3.65
N GLN A 27 -5.69 -7.98 -3.42
CA GLN A 27 -5.17 -8.91 -4.44
C GLN A 27 -4.16 -8.29 -5.44
N HIS A 28 -3.79 -7.03 -5.24
CA HIS A 28 -2.83 -6.27 -6.05
C HIS A 28 -1.83 -5.55 -5.14
N THR A 29 -0.63 -5.30 -5.64
CA THR A 29 0.31 -4.43 -4.94
C THR A 29 -0.20 -2.97 -4.92
N PRO A 30 0.18 -2.16 -3.92
CA PRO A 30 -0.22 -0.75 -3.89
C PRO A 30 0.18 0.05 -5.13
N GLY A 31 1.29 -0.32 -5.79
CA GLY A 31 1.76 0.34 -7.01
C GLY A 31 0.95 -0.03 -8.26
N GLU A 32 0.49 -1.28 -8.38
CA GLU A 32 -0.46 -1.70 -9.42
C GLU A 32 -1.81 -1.02 -9.23
N PHE A 33 -2.33 -1.02 -8.00
CA PHE A 33 -3.59 -0.36 -7.66
C PHE A 33 -3.55 1.15 -7.98
N ARG A 34 -2.44 1.83 -7.67
CA ARG A 34 -2.25 3.25 -8.00
C ARG A 34 -2.23 3.51 -9.51
N ARG A 35 -1.54 2.66 -10.29
CA ARG A 35 -1.52 2.77 -11.76
C ARG A 35 -2.90 2.51 -12.37
N ALA A 36 -3.70 1.62 -11.79
CA ALA A 36 -5.05 1.33 -12.27
C ALA A 36 -6.03 2.49 -11.99
N LEU A 37 -5.90 3.15 -10.83
CA LEU A 37 -6.77 4.28 -10.45
C LEU A 37 -6.42 5.60 -11.14
N TRP A 38 -5.15 5.80 -11.50
CA TRP A 38 -4.70 6.93 -12.30
C TRP A 38 -3.86 6.41 -13.46
N PRO A 39 -4.50 5.91 -14.52
CA PRO A 39 -3.80 5.71 -15.79
C PRO A 39 -3.33 7.10 -16.24
N GLN A 40 -2.01 7.29 -16.36
CA GLN A 40 -1.47 8.47 -17.03
C GLN A 40 -1.83 8.43 -18.51
#